data_AF-A0A6V8NRS8-F1
#
_entry.id   AF-A0A6V8NRS8-F1
#
_cell.length_a   1.000
_cell.length_b   1.000
_cell.length_c   1.000
_cell.angle_alpha   90.00
_cell.angle_beta   90.00
_cell.angle_gamma   90.00
#
_symmetry.space_group_name_H-M   'P 1'
#
loop_
_entity.id
_entity.type
_entity.pdbx_description
1 polymer ?
#
loop_
_entity_poly.entity_id
_entity_poly.type
_entity_poly.pdbx_seq_one_letter_code
_entity_poly.pdbx_strand_id
1 'polypeptide(L)'
;MSSRKERVELIRKIQDSRDSKVLVYFTGDRRPFSSQIAEDAVLPLYKHLLALKVAESNTERIDLFLYTRGGDVGVPWRIVTMIREFCSEFSVLVPYKPKIRIF
;
A
#
# COMPACT_ATOMS: atom_id res chain seq x y z
N MET A 1 7.37 -16.32 12.38
CA MET A 1 6.36 -15.32 11.96
C MET A 1 6.81 -13.99 12.51
N SER A 2 7.05 -12.98 11.67
CA SER A 2 7.49 -11.66 12.15
C SER A 2 6.50 -11.11 13.19
N SER A 3 7.01 -10.59 14.31
CA SER A 3 6.17 -10.01 15.36
C SER A 3 5.50 -8.72 14.87
N ARG A 4 4.36 -8.32 15.45
CA ARG A 4 3.70 -7.04 15.08
C ARG A 4 4.67 -5.86 15.23
N LYS A 5 5.53 -5.90 16.24
CA LYS A 5 6.53 -4.86 16.52
C LYS A 5 7.54 -4.73 15.37
N GLU A 6 8.09 -5.83 14.89
CA GLU A 6 9.02 -5.82 13.76
C GLU A 6 8.40 -5.23 12.49
N ARG A 7 7.15 -5.57 12.17
CA ARG A 7 6.48 -5.00 10.98
C ARG A 7 6.30 -3.49 11.08
N VAL A 8 5.90 -3.00 12.25
CA VAL A 8 5.74 -1.56 12.49
C VAL A 8 7.09 -0.86 12.40
N GLU A 9 8.15 -1.47 12.92
CA GLU A 9 9.50 -0.92 12.85
C GLU A 9 10.03 -0.87 11.40
N LEU A 10 9.77 -1.89 10.60
CA LEU A 10 10.11 -1.91 9.17
C LEU A 10 9.37 -0.81 8.40
N ILE A 11 8.07 -0.64 8.66
CA ILE A 11 7.28 0.43 8.03
C ILE A 11 7.86 1.80 8.41
N ARG A 12 8.19 2.02 9.69
CA ARG A 12 8.84 3.26 10.14
C ARG A 12 10.17 3.51 9.44
N LYS A 13 11.04 2.51 9.34
CA LYS A 13 12.32 2.64 8.62
C LYS A 13 12.14 3.05 7.16
N ILE A 14 11.10 2.54 6.49
CA ILE A 14 10.78 2.94 5.11
C ILE A 14 10.29 4.39 5.07
N GLN A 15 9.41 4.77 5.98
CA GLN A 15 8.91 6.15 6.10
C GLN A 15 10.05 7.14 6.36
N ASP A 16 10.93 6.83 7.31
CA ASP A 16 12.07 7.68 7.67
C ASP A 16 13.08 7.80 6.52
N SER A 17 13.31 6.71 5.78
CA SER A 17 14.23 6.71 4.64
C SER A 17 13.72 7.51 3.44
N ARG A 18 12.41 7.69 3.30
CA ARG A 18 11.78 8.34 2.14
C ARG A 18 11.14 9.67 2.47
N ASP A 19 11.15 10.05 3.75
CA ASP A 19 10.48 11.23 4.29
C ASP A 19 9.02 11.32 3.82
N SER A 20 8.29 10.21 4.00
CA SER A 20 6.96 10.01 3.44
C SER A 20 6.07 9.17 4.35
N LYS A 21 4.76 9.17 4.06
CA LYS A 21 3.80 8.25 4.69
C LYS A 21 3.60 7.04 3.82
N VAL A 22 3.75 5.87 4.41
CA VAL A 22 3.64 4.60 3.70
C VAL A 22 2.26 3.99 3.95
N LEU A 23 1.48 3.85 2.89
CA LEU A 23 0.23 3.11 2.87
C LEU A 23 0.51 1.70 2.33
N VAL A 24 0.19 0.66 3.11
CA VAL A 24 0.48 -0.73 2.73
C VAL A 24 -0.79 -1.40 2.22
N TYR A 25 -0.77 -1.85 0.97
CA TYR A 25 -1.80 -2.68 0.37
C TYR A 25 -1.17 -3.95 -0.20
N PHE A 26 -1.48 -5.08 0.43
CA PHE A 26 -1.02 -6.39 -0.02
C PHE A 26 -2.23 -7.31 -0.22
N THR A 27 -2.24 -8.04 -1.33
CA THR A 27 -3.23 -9.10 -1.57
C THR A 27 -2.63 -10.47 -1.26
N GLY A 28 -3.46 -11.39 -0.78
CA GLY A 28 -3.04 -12.76 -0.50
C GLY A 28 -2.72 -13.51 -1.79
N ASP A 29 -1.54 -14.13 -1.87
CA ASP A 29 -1.14 -14.96 -3.01
C ASP A 29 -1.18 -16.47 -2.72
N ARG A 30 -1.77 -16.85 -1.57
CA ARG A 30 -1.84 -18.25 -1.11
C ARG A 30 -2.98 -18.98 -1.80
N ARG A 31 -2.69 -20.13 -2.41
CA ARG A 31 -3.75 -21.04 -2.86
C ARG A 31 -4.44 -21.71 -1.65
N PRO A 32 -5.76 -21.97 -1.71
CA PRO A 32 -6.67 -21.65 -2.82
C PRO A 32 -7.19 -20.20 -2.82
N PHE A 33 -6.94 -19.43 -1.75
CA PHE A 33 -7.46 -18.08 -1.55
C PHE A 33 -6.55 -16.98 -2.13
N SER A 34 -6.39 -16.96 -3.45
CA SER A 34 -5.74 -15.81 -4.11
C SER A 34 -6.68 -14.61 -4.12
N SER A 35 -6.24 -13.49 -3.57
CA SER A 35 -6.96 -12.22 -3.61
C SER A 35 -6.36 -11.31 -4.68
N GLN A 36 -7.23 -10.63 -5.41
CA GLN A 36 -6.87 -9.66 -6.43
C GLN A 36 -7.37 -8.28 -6.02
N ILE A 37 -6.87 -7.24 -6.69
CA ILE A 37 -7.39 -5.89 -6.48
C ILE A 37 -8.79 -5.78 -7.12
N ALA A 38 -9.77 -5.33 -6.32
CA ALA A 38 -11.14 -5.12 -6.73
C ALA A 38 -11.70 -3.86 -6.03
N GLU A 39 -12.91 -3.44 -6.40
CA GLU A 39 -13.55 -2.19 -5.92
C GLU A 39 -13.70 -2.14 -4.39
N ASP A 40 -13.77 -3.30 -3.73
CA ASP A 40 -13.83 -3.41 -2.27
C ASP A 40 -12.58 -2.85 -1.56
N ALA A 41 -11.44 -2.74 -2.25
CA ALA A 41 -10.21 -2.17 -1.72
C ALA A 41 -10.25 -0.64 -1.58
N VAL A 42 -11.09 0.05 -2.36
CA VAL A 42 -11.13 1.52 -2.42
C VAL A 42 -11.58 2.11 -1.08
N LEU A 43 -12.65 1.57 -0.49
CA LEU A 43 -13.24 2.10 0.74
C LEU A 43 -12.30 1.99 1.97
N PRO A 44 -11.64 0.84 2.24
CA PRO A 44 -10.64 0.73 3.30
C PRO A 44 -9.47 1.70 3.10
N LEU A 45 -8.94 1.80 1.86
CA LEU A 45 -7.84 2.72 1.55
C LEU A 45 -8.25 4.18 1.80
N TYR A 46 -9.45 4.57 1.39
CA TYR A 46 -9.99 5.90 1.65
C TYR A 46 -10.08 6.20 3.15
N LYS A 47 -10.58 5.26 3.96
CA LYS A 47 -10.64 5.41 5.42
C LYS A 47 -9.25 5.60 6.04
N HIS A 48 -8.24 4.89 5.52
CA HIS A 48 -6.86 5.06 5.96
C HIS A 48 -6.29 6.43 5.58
N LEU A 49 -6.58 6.93 4.38
CA LEU A 49 -6.18 8.28 3.97
C LEU A 49 -6.83 9.36 4.85
N LEU A 50 -8.11 9.22 5.18
CA LEU A 50 -8.78 10.14 6.11
C LEU A 50 -8.14 10.10 7.50
N ALA A 51 -7.86 8.91 8.03
CA ALA A 51 -7.19 8.77 9.32
C ALA A 51 -5.78 9.39 9.30
N LEU A 52 -5.03 9.24 8.21
CA LEU A 52 -3.73 9.88 8.01
C LEU A 52 -3.85 11.41 7.99
N LYS A 53 -4.83 11.95 7.26
CA LYS A 53 -5.08 13.40 7.20
C LYS A 53 -5.46 14.00 8.55
N VAL A 54 -6.20 13.25 9.38
CA VAL A 54 -6.57 13.68 10.74
C VAL A 54 -5.35 13.62 11.67
N ALA A 55 -4.50 12.60 11.54
CA ALA A 55 -3.29 12.48 12.34
C ALA A 55 -2.24 13.53 11.95
N GLU A 56 -2.10 13.83 10.66
CA GLU A 56 -1.08 14.71 10.11
C GLU A 56 -1.64 15.54 8.94
N SER A 57 -1.95 16.80 9.23
CA SER A 57 -2.61 17.71 8.29
C SER A 57 -1.74 18.15 7.10
N ASN A 58 -0.40 18.07 7.22
CA ASN A 58 0.55 18.47 6.18
C ASN A 58 1.28 17.27 5.54
N THR A 59 0.55 16.23 5.16
CA THR A 59 1.15 15.09 4.47
C THR A 59 1.46 15.45 3.01
N GLU A 60 2.70 15.82 2.71
CA GLU A 60 3.12 16.21 1.36
C GLU A 60 3.43 14.99 0.46
N ARG A 61 3.92 13.89 1.05
CA ARG A 61 4.39 12.70 0.34
C ARG A 61 3.71 11.42 0.83
N ILE A 62 3.08 10.68 -0.08
CA ILE A 62 2.50 9.36 0.21
C ILE A 62 3.11 8.30 -0.72
N ASP A 63 3.62 7.23 -0.11
CA ASP A 63 4.10 6.04 -0.79
C ASP A 63 3.11 4.89 -0.63
N LEU A 64 2.61 4.33 -1.73
CA LEU A 64 1.81 3.12 -1.72
C LEU A 64 2.69 1.89 -1.88
N PHE A 65 2.84 1.10 -0.82
CA PHE A 65 3.44 -0.23 -0.92
C PHE A 65 2.41 -1.21 -1.47
N LEU A 66 2.56 -1.58 -2.74
CA LEU A 66 1.58 -2.35 -3.50
C LEU A 66 2.11 -3.73 -3.85
N TYR A 67 1.49 -4.78 -3.31
CA TYR A 67 1.67 -6.15 -3.77
C TYR A 67 0.34 -6.77 -4.19
N THR A 68 0.19 -7.02 -5.49
CA THR A 68 -0.96 -7.73 -6.04
C THR A 68 -0.56 -8.61 -7.22
N ARG A 69 -1.30 -9.69 -7.48
CA ARG A 69 -1.14 -10.57 -8.64
C ARG A 69 -2.25 -10.35 -9.67
N GLY A 70 -2.39 -9.11 -10.12
CA GLY A 70 -3.42 -8.68 -11.06
C GLY A 70 -4.74 -8.32 -10.39
N GLY A 71 -5.78 -8.19 -11.19
CA GLY A 71 -7.13 -7.80 -10.78
C GLY A 71 -7.75 -6.85 -11.78
N ASP A 72 -8.73 -6.07 -11.34
CA ASP A 72 -9.41 -5.10 -12.18
C ASP A 72 -8.47 -3.96 -12.57
N VAL A 73 -8.47 -3.60 -13.86
CA VAL A 73 -7.60 -2.55 -14.43
C VAL A 73 -8.10 -1.15 -14.07
N GLY A 74 -9.40 -0.97 -13.82
CA GLY A 74 -10.00 0.31 -13.48
C GLY A 74 -9.76 0.73 -12.03
N VAL A 75 -9.63 -0.23 -11.12
CA VAL A 75 -9.49 0.02 -9.68
C VAL A 75 -8.18 0.74 -9.32
N PRO A 76 -7.00 0.35 -9.85
CA PRO A 76 -5.76 1.09 -9.63
C PRO A 76 -5.86 2.57 -10.01
N TRP A 77 -6.53 2.90 -11.13
CA TRP A 77 -6.72 4.29 -11.54
C TRP A 77 -7.50 5.09 -10.50
N ARG A 78 -8.60 4.52 -9.99
CA ARG A 78 -9.41 5.15 -8.94
C ARG A 78 -8.61 5.36 -7.65
N ILE A 79 -7.84 4.36 -7.23
CA ILE A 79 -6.99 4.43 -6.03
C ILE A 79 -5.92 5.51 -6.19
N VAL A 80 -5.23 5.56 -7.32
CA VAL A 80 -4.19 6.57 -7.58
C VAL A 80 -4.80 7.97 -7.61
N THR A 81 -5.93 8.14 -8.30
CA THR A 81 -6.63 9.44 -8.38
C THR A 81 -7.02 9.91 -6.98
N MET A 82 -7.65 9.03 -6.19
CA MET A 82 -8.02 9.30 -4.81
C MET A 82 -6.81 9.67 -3.95
N ILE A 83 -5.70 8.93 -4.01
CA ILE A 83 -4.52 9.25 -3.19
C ILE A 83 -3.92 10.61 -3.57
N ARG A 84 -3.88 10.94 -4.86
CA ARG A 84 -3.34 12.23 -5.35
C ARG A 84 -4.15 13.45 -4.89
N GLU A 85 -5.39 13.29 -4.44
CA GLU A 85 -6.15 14.37 -3.82
C GLU A 85 -5.70 14.68 -2.39
N PHE A 86 -4.95 13.78 -1.75
CA PHE A 86 -4.50 13.88 -0.36
C PHE A 86 -3.03 14.25 -0.20
N CYS A 87 -2.23 14.24 -1.28
CA CYS A 87 -0.80 14.53 -1.24
C CYS A 87 -0.30 15.23 -2.51
N SER A 88 0.78 15.98 -2.38
CA SER A 88 1.44 16.66 -3.51
C SER A 88 2.29 15.70 -4.34
N GLU A 89 2.98 14.78 -3.68
CA GLU A 89 3.80 13.76 -4.33
C GLU A 89 3.32 12.35 -3.96
N PHE A 90 3.14 11.52 -4.98
CA PHE A 90 2.71 10.13 -4.84
C PHE A 90 3.72 9.20 -5.50
N SER A 91 4.22 8.21 -4.77
CA SER A 91 5.03 7.13 -5.35
C SER A 91 4.46 5.76 -5.01
N VAL A 92 4.85 4.76 -5.81
CA VAL A 92 4.47 3.36 -5.60
C VAL A 92 5.70 2.53 -5.33
N LEU A 93 5.69 1.81 -4.21
CA LEU A 93 6.72 0.84 -3.84
C LEU A 93 6.23 -0.56 -4.21
N VAL A 94 6.85 -1.13 -5.24
CA VAL A 94 6.54 -2.50 -5.68
C VAL A 94 7.60 -3.44 -5.10
N PRO A 95 7.27 -4.30 -4.11
CA PRO A 95 8.21 -5.26 -3.59
C PRO A 95 8.55 -6.30 -4.65
N TYR A 96 9.84 -6.43 -4.96
CA TYR A 96 10.33 -7.49 -5.80
C TYR A 96 10.29 -8.81 -5.01
N LYS A 97 9.36 -9.70 -5.37
CA LYS A 97 9.39 -11.10 -4.93
C LYS A 97 10.02 -11.91 -6.07
N PRO A 98 11.30 -12.32 -5.98
CA PRO A 98 11.84 -13.25 -6.96
C PRO A 98 11.00 -14.53 -6.94
N LYS A 99 10.59 -15.01 -8.11
CA LYS A 99 10.07 -16.37 -8.26
C LYS A 99 11.24 -17.33 -8.02
N ILE A 100 11.60 -17.55 -6.76
CA ILE A 100 12.42 -18.69 -6.39
C ILE A 100 11.50 -19.91 -6.49
N ARG A 101 11.46 -20.48 -7.70
CA ARG A 101 10.96 -21.82 -7.94
C ARG A 101 12.14 -22.75 -7.68
N ILE A 102 12.30 -23.13 -6.42
CA ILE A 102 13.12 -24.30 -6.09
C ILE A 102 12.32 -25.48 -6.60
N PHE A 103 12.91 -26.21 -7.55
CA PHE A 103 12.37 -27.45 -8.08
C PHE A 103 12.18 -28.48 -6.96
#